data_AF-A0A8J4CKX5-F1
#
_entry.id   AF-A0A8J4CKX5-F1
#
_cell.length_a   1.000
_cell.length_b   1.000
_cell.length_c   1.000
_cell.angle_alpha   90.00
_cell.angle_beta   90.00
_cell.angle_gamma   90.00
#
_symmetry.space_group_name_H-M   'P 1'
#
loop_
_entity.id
_entity.type
_entity.pdbx_description
1 polymer ?
#
loop_
_entity_poly.entity_id
_entity_poly.type
_entity_poly.pdbx_seq_one_letter_code
_entity_poly.pdbx_strand_id
1 'polypeptide(L)'
;MDFTKWIKGSVTRRSAEHHSAPLPWLVTSSIEPAINPVKETSQFVADHAEHVHVSLKAISEAVNELTVEKLAELVAPTAFNKDLHYVDGGSLTVQYLLVVDALNFCFWPDAELEYENLSRGVKAALEADPTVLDADKLLWTSGDDVQRLLGWDRQVPLQDERARLLREVGSALLQNFGGHASKMVEAAGGSALTLMQLVAQLFSGFRDHAVYKGHQVFLYKRAQIFVGDVYGAFGGEGLGAFWDIDQLTMFADYRVPVVLRNMGILSYSDELVAKVERKEIIPAGSEEEVEIRACTVVAVERLREAIAHKFRGTGAQLPHAIQLDWWLWEIGEQNRQNHPPHHRTLTIFY
;
A
#
# COMPACT_ATOMS: atom_id res chain seq x y z
N MET A 1 -44.12 -63.52 4.78
CA MET A 1 -43.37 -63.84 3.56
C MET A 1 -42.16 -62.93 3.51
N ASP A 2 -41.02 -63.58 3.38
CA ASP A 2 -39.65 -63.07 3.51
C ASP A 2 -39.12 -62.59 2.14
N PHE A 3 -37.90 -62.04 2.14
CA PHE A 3 -36.93 -61.84 1.04
C PHE A 3 -36.68 -60.42 0.50
N THR A 4 -35.65 -59.79 1.09
CA THR A 4 -34.39 -59.33 0.45
C THR A 4 -34.38 -59.03 -1.07
N LYS A 5 -33.88 -57.84 -1.46
CA LYS A 5 -32.59 -57.66 -2.19
C LYS A 5 -32.34 -56.23 -2.69
N TRP A 6 -31.05 -55.85 -2.61
CA TRP A 6 -30.29 -54.93 -3.49
C TRP A 6 -30.55 -53.42 -3.33
N ILE A 7 -29.56 -52.53 -3.14
CA ILE A 7 -28.21 -52.46 -3.73
C ILE A 7 -27.18 -51.93 -2.71
N LYS A 8 -26.05 -52.63 -2.59
CA LYS A 8 -24.77 -52.07 -2.11
C LYS A 8 -24.17 -51.23 -3.25
N GLY A 9 -23.91 -49.95 -3.01
CA GLY A 9 -23.15 -49.08 -3.89
C GLY A 9 -22.11 -48.32 -3.06
N SER A 10 -20.84 -48.55 -3.36
CA SER A 10 -19.65 -47.98 -2.73
C SER A 10 -19.69 -46.46 -2.61
N VAL A 11 -19.48 -45.93 -1.41
CA VAL A 11 -19.10 -44.53 -1.21
C VAL A 11 -17.62 -44.39 -1.56
N THR A 12 -17.33 -44.14 -2.83
CA THR A 12 -16.05 -43.55 -3.24
C THR A 12 -16.11 -42.06 -2.90
N ARG A 13 -15.30 -41.64 -1.92
CA ARG A 13 -14.99 -40.23 -1.68
C ARG A 13 -14.39 -39.66 -2.97
N ARG A 14 -15.18 -38.93 -3.75
CA ARG A 14 -14.62 -37.98 -4.73
C ARG A 14 -14.17 -36.76 -3.94
N SER A 15 -12.87 -36.52 -3.96
CA SER A 15 -12.27 -35.23 -3.60
C SER A 15 -12.97 -34.16 -4.43
N ALA A 16 -13.73 -33.29 -3.78
CA ALA A 16 -14.15 -32.04 -4.38
C ALA A 16 -12.91 -31.16 -4.48
N GLU A 17 -12.28 -31.15 -5.65
CA GLU A 17 -11.42 -30.03 -6.04
C GLU A 17 -12.30 -28.79 -6.05
N HIS A 18 -12.20 -27.99 -4.99
CA HIS A 18 -12.72 -26.63 -4.97
C HIS A 18 -11.86 -25.77 -5.90
N HIS A 19 -12.14 -25.87 -7.20
CA HIS A 19 -11.77 -24.82 -8.15
C HIS A 19 -12.67 -23.63 -7.84
N SER A 20 -12.15 -22.67 -7.08
CA SER A 20 -12.74 -21.34 -6.92
C SER A 20 -12.75 -20.68 -8.30
N ALA A 21 -13.87 -20.78 -9.00
CA ALA A 21 -14.06 -20.02 -10.24
C ALA A 21 -13.93 -18.52 -9.91
N PRO A 22 -13.19 -17.73 -10.70
CA PRO A 22 -13.11 -16.29 -10.50
C PRO A 22 -14.52 -15.69 -10.55
N LEU A 23 -14.78 -14.67 -9.73
CA LEU A 23 -16.09 -14.05 -9.62
C LEU A 23 -16.59 -13.65 -11.03
N PRO A 24 -17.82 -14.03 -11.45
CA PRO A 24 -18.29 -13.84 -12.83
C PRO A 24 -18.29 -12.39 -13.35
N TRP A 25 -18.17 -11.41 -12.46
CA TRP A 25 -18.11 -9.98 -12.77
C TRP A 25 -16.69 -9.39 -12.75
N LEU A 26 -15.67 -10.16 -12.34
CA LEU A 26 -14.25 -9.80 -12.53
C LEU A 26 -13.78 -9.97 -13.97
N VAL A 27 -14.54 -10.71 -14.77
CA VAL A 27 -14.20 -11.06 -16.16
C VAL A 27 -15.31 -10.58 -17.09
N THR A 28 -15.70 -9.31 -17.01
CA THR A 28 -16.37 -8.67 -18.15
C THR A 28 -15.31 -8.14 -19.10
N SER A 29 -15.01 -8.99 -20.08
CA SER A 29 -14.32 -8.77 -21.34
C SER A 29 -14.34 -7.33 -21.89
N SER A 30 -13.30 -6.57 -21.57
CA SER A 30 -12.61 -5.63 -22.45
C SER A 30 -11.39 -5.15 -21.68
N ILE A 31 -10.22 -5.75 -21.94
CA ILE A 31 -8.95 -5.25 -21.40
C ILE A 31 -8.63 -3.98 -22.20
N GLU A 32 -9.37 -2.90 -21.94
CA GLU A 32 -8.76 -1.59 -22.00
C GLU A 32 -7.75 -1.56 -20.84
N PRO A 33 -6.51 -1.05 -21.05
CA PRO A 33 -5.60 -0.89 -19.94
C PRO A 33 -6.32 -0.05 -18.88
N ALA A 34 -6.66 -0.66 -17.75
CA ALA A 34 -7.26 0.05 -16.64
C ALA A 34 -6.35 1.24 -16.35
N ILE A 35 -6.86 2.46 -16.45
CA ILE A 35 -6.06 3.63 -16.08
C ILE A 35 -6.08 3.68 -14.56
N ASN A 36 -4.91 3.81 -13.94
CA ASN A 36 -4.85 4.06 -12.50
C ASN A 36 -5.49 5.42 -12.20
N PRO A 37 -6.67 5.48 -11.55
CA PRO A 37 -7.39 6.73 -11.36
C PRO A 37 -6.65 7.71 -10.42
N VAL A 38 -5.67 7.20 -9.66
CA VAL A 38 -4.84 8.02 -8.76
C VAL A 38 -4.04 9.05 -9.55
N LYS A 39 -3.46 8.69 -10.70
CA LYS A 39 -2.64 9.62 -11.52
C LYS A 39 -3.48 10.78 -12.06
N GLU A 40 -4.60 10.46 -12.70
CA GLU A 40 -5.49 11.45 -13.31
C GLU A 40 -6.11 12.39 -12.26
N THR A 41 -6.68 11.81 -11.19
CA THR A 41 -7.34 12.62 -10.17
C THR A 41 -6.34 13.41 -9.32
N SER A 42 -5.12 12.91 -9.10
CA SER A 42 -4.07 13.69 -8.44
C SER A 42 -3.58 14.84 -9.30
N GLN A 43 -3.48 14.65 -10.63
CA GLN A 43 -3.15 15.73 -11.56
C GLN A 43 -4.23 16.82 -11.54
N PHE A 44 -5.52 16.45 -11.51
CA PHE A 44 -6.61 17.41 -11.35
C PHE A 44 -6.46 18.24 -10.08
N VAL A 45 -6.14 17.63 -8.94
CA VAL A 45 -5.89 18.37 -7.69
C VAL A 45 -4.70 19.32 -7.84
N ALA A 46 -3.57 18.84 -8.36
CA ALA A 46 -2.36 19.66 -8.52
C ALA A 46 -2.58 20.87 -9.45
N ASP A 47 -3.40 20.73 -10.50
CA ASP A 47 -3.73 21.81 -11.42
C ASP A 47 -4.61 22.90 -10.78
N HIS A 48 -5.32 22.57 -9.70
CA HIS A 48 -6.26 23.46 -9.01
C HIS A 48 -5.85 23.79 -7.57
N ALA A 49 -4.66 23.36 -7.15
CA ALA A 49 -4.16 23.47 -5.77
C ALA A 49 -3.90 24.93 -5.37
N GLU A 50 -4.29 25.30 -4.16
CA GLU A 50 -4.10 26.65 -3.60
C GLU A 50 -3.06 26.68 -2.47
N HIS A 51 -2.85 25.55 -1.81
CA HIS A 51 -1.98 25.41 -0.64
C HIS A 51 -0.70 24.64 -0.92
N VAL A 52 -0.63 23.80 -1.95
CA VAL A 52 0.55 22.98 -2.27
C VAL A 52 0.94 23.09 -3.74
N HIS A 53 2.20 23.43 -4.00
CA HIS A 53 2.72 23.59 -5.37
C HIS A 53 3.94 22.72 -5.64
N VAL A 54 4.00 22.18 -6.86
CA VAL A 54 5.10 21.35 -7.37
C VAL A 54 6.07 22.19 -8.21
N SER A 55 7.36 22.18 -7.85
CA SER A 55 8.41 22.94 -8.54
C SER A 55 9.12 22.10 -9.61
N LEU A 56 8.77 22.31 -10.88
CA LEU A 56 9.45 21.66 -12.01
C LEU A 56 10.95 22.03 -12.11
N LYS A 57 11.31 23.23 -11.66
CA LYS A 57 12.71 23.67 -11.59
C LYS A 57 13.49 22.83 -10.59
N ALA A 58 12.98 22.68 -9.37
CA ALA A 58 13.64 21.88 -8.32
C ALA A 58 13.70 20.39 -8.72
N ILE A 59 12.68 19.87 -9.40
CA ILE A 59 12.73 18.51 -9.99
C ILE A 59 13.89 18.40 -10.98
N SER A 60 14.04 19.37 -11.88
CA SER A 60 15.14 19.35 -12.86
C SER A 60 16.50 19.41 -12.18
N GLU A 61 16.65 20.21 -11.13
CA GLU A 61 17.87 20.32 -10.32
C GLU A 61 18.19 18.99 -9.61
N ALA A 62 17.22 18.39 -8.92
CA ALA A 62 17.38 17.09 -8.26
C ALA A 62 17.76 15.97 -9.26
N VAL A 63 17.12 15.95 -10.43
CA VAL A 63 17.43 14.95 -11.47
C VAL A 63 18.82 15.16 -12.06
N ASN A 64 19.31 16.39 -12.15
CA ASN A 64 20.66 16.67 -12.65
C ASN A 64 21.76 16.05 -11.77
N GLU A 65 21.51 15.91 -10.47
CA GLU A 65 22.45 15.28 -9.52
C GLU A 65 22.43 13.74 -9.57
N LEU A 66 21.39 13.12 -10.12
CA LEU A 66 21.30 11.65 -10.21
C LEU A 66 22.33 11.08 -11.20
N THR A 67 22.97 9.97 -10.82
CA THR A 67 23.92 9.24 -11.67
C THR A 67 23.34 7.89 -12.14
N VAL A 68 24.00 7.25 -13.11
CA VAL A 68 23.61 5.91 -13.58
C VAL A 68 23.78 4.87 -12.48
N GLU A 69 24.83 5.01 -11.65
CA GLU A 69 25.09 4.14 -10.50
C GLU A 69 23.96 4.26 -9.48
N LYS A 70 23.49 5.48 -9.19
CA LYS A 70 22.35 5.66 -8.31
C LYS A 70 21.09 5.03 -8.90
N LEU A 71 20.88 5.16 -10.21
CA LEU A 71 19.74 4.52 -10.86
C LEU A 71 19.76 2.99 -10.71
N ALA A 72 20.94 2.37 -10.86
CA ALA A 72 21.13 0.95 -10.67
C ALA A 72 20.82 0.50 -9.22
N GLU A 73 21.14 1.33 -8.23
CA GLU A 73 20.80 1.09 -6.82
C GLU A 73 19.27 1.14 -6.60
N LEU A 74 18.58 2.14 -7.16
CA LEU A 74 17.14 2.32 -7.03
C LEU A 74 16.32 1.15 -7.60
N VAL A 75 16.83 0.52 -8.66
CA VAL A 75 16.15 -0.62 -9.31
C VAL A 75 16.59 -1.97 -8.77
N ALA A 76 17.55 -1.99 -7.84
CA ALA A 76 18.12 -3.24 -7.34
C ALA A 76 17.08 -4.06 -6.56
N PRO A 77 17.15 -5.42 -6.62
CA PRO A 77 16.27 -6.29 -5.83
C PRO A 77 16.37 -6.10 -4.31
N THR A 78 17.43 -5.46 -3.82
CA THR A 78 17.64 -5.12 -2.41
C THR A 78 16.84 -3.91 -1.94
N ALA A 79 16.11 -3.23 -2.84
CA ALA A 79 15.29 -2.08 -2.48
C ALA A 79 14.13 -2.44 -1.52
N PHE A 80 13.68 -3.70 -1.51
CA PHE A 80 12.70 -4.18 -0.53
C PHE A 80 13.39 -4.70 0.74
N ASN A 81 13.01 -4.15 1.90
CA ASN A 81 13.62 -4.47 3.18
C ASN A 81 13.10 -5.81 3.76
N LYS A 82 13.81 -6.90 3.47
CA LYS A 82 13.48 -8.24 3.99
C LYS A 82 13.78 -8.43 5.48
N ASP A 83 14.51 -7.52 6.11
CA ASP A 83 14.79 -7.60 7.55
C ASP A 83 13.57 -7.15 8.36
N LEU A 84 12.86 -6.11 7.89
CA LEU A 84 11.64 -5.60 8.50
C LEU A 84 10.42 -6.50 8.27
N HIS A 85 10.37 -7.23 7.15
CA HIS A 85 9.22 -8.04 6.76
C HIS A 85 9.44 -9.55 6.98
N TYR A 86 8.36 -10.29 7.18
CA TYR A 86 8.37 -11.75 7.08
C TYR A 86 8.39 -12.15 5.60
N VAL A 87 9.33 -13.01 5.20
CA VAL A 87 9.44 -13.50 3.82
C VAL A 87 9.85 -14.97 3.83
N ASP A 88 8.94 -15.84 3.38
CA ASP A 88 9.16 -17.28 3.15
C ASP A 88 9.06 -17.67 1.66
N GLY A 89 8.76 -16.70 0.78
CA GLY A 89 8.56 -16.94 -0.64
C GLY A 89 7.28 -17.71 -0.97
N GLY A 90 6.36 -17.84 -0.01
CA GLY A 90 5.11 -18.58 -0.14
C GLY A 90 3.87 -17.73 0.18
N SER A 91 2.73 -18.41 0.31
CA SER A 91 1.44 -17.79 0.56
C SER A 91 1.37 -17.02 1.88
N LEU A 92 2.16 -17.43 2.89
CA LEU A 92 2.16 -16.79 4.20
C LEU A 92 2.83 -15.41 4.17
N THR A 93 3.82 -15.21 3.29
CA THR A 93 4.35 -13.86 2.98
C THR A 93 3.22 -12.94 2.52
N VAL A 94 2.38 -13.38 1.57
CA VAL A 94 1.27 -12.55 1.07
C VAL A 94 0.23 -12.26 2.15
N GLN A 95 -0.08 -13.25 3.00
CA GLN A 95 -1.00 -13.09 4.12
C GLN A 95 -0.48 -12.06 5.13
N TYR A 96 0.81 -12.14 5.46
CA TYR A 96 1.51 -11.18 6.32
C TYR A 96 1.43 -9.75 5.77
N LEU A 97 1.77 -9.56 4.48
CA LEU A 97 1.77 -8.23 3.85
C LEU A 97 0.38 -7.60 3.89
N LEU A 98 -0.67 -8.35 3.53
CA LEU A 98 -2.05 -7.83 3.58
C LEU A 98 -2.45 -7.37 4.99
N VAL A 99 -2.06 -8.11 6.03
CA VAL A 99 -2.33 -7.74 7.43
C VAL A 99 -1.55 -6.50 7.84
N VAL A 100 -0.25 -6.44 7.53
CA VAL A 100 0.58 -5.26 7.85
C VAL A 100 0.00 -4.02 7.17
N ASP A 101 -0.38 -4.10 5.90
CA ASP A 101 -0.94 -2.97 5.17
C ASP A 101 -2.35 -2.59 5.61
N ALA A 102 -3.14 -3.55 6.08
CA ALA A 102 -4.40 -3.28 6.76
C ALA A 102 -4.22 -2.48 8.07
N LEU A 103 -3.00 -2.45 8.62
CA LEU A 103 -2.63 -1.73 9.83
C LEU A 103 -1.70 -0.53 9.57
N ASN A 104 -1.26 -0.29 8.34
CA ASN A 104 -0.22 0.70 8.01
C ASN A 104 -0.77 2.15 7.90
N PHE A 105 -1.18 2.72 9.05
CA PHE A 105 -1.69 4.09 9.14
C PHE A 105 -1.51 4.76 10.50
N CYS A 106 -1.39 6.10 10.52
CA CYS A 106 -1.55 6.99 11.67
C CYS A 106 -0.78 6.62 12.94
N PHE A 107 0.56 6.56 12.83
CA PHE A 107 1.46 6.25 13.95
C PHE A 107 1.74 7.46 14.85
N TRP A 108 1.71 8.67 14.30
CA TRP A 108 2.11 9.92 14.96
C TRP A 108 1.43 10.28 16.30
N PRO A 109 0.21 9.79 16.66
CA PRO A 109 -0.36 10.06 17.98
C PRO A 109 0.44 9.47 19.14
N ASP A 110 1.20 8.40 18.89
CA ASP A 110 2.16 7.83 19.84
C ASP A 110 3.59 8.11 19.32
N ALA A 111 4.34 8.94 20.05
CA ALA A 111 5.65 9.40 19.59
C ALA A 111 6.73 8.30 19.53
N GLU A 112 6.51 7.15 20.16
CA GLU A 112 7.44 6.01 20.13
C GLU A 112 6.99 4.93 19.15
N LEU A 113 5.75 4.97 18.68
CA LEU A 113 5.22 3.99 17.74
C LEU A 113 5.56 4.42 16.32
N GLU A 114 6.25 3.55 15.60
CA GLU A 114 6.61 3.76 14.20
C GLU A 114 6.25 2.53 13.36
N TYR A 115 6.34 2.67 12.04
CA TYR A 115 6.03 1.60 11.11
C TYR A 115 6.85 0.33 11.39
N GLU A 116 8.13 0.47 11.75
CA GLU A 116 9.00 -0.67 12.06
C GLU A 116 8.53 -1.46 13.29
N ASN A 117 7.86 -0.81 14.26
CA ASN A 117 7.29 -1.50 15.40
C ASN A 117 6.10 -2.36 14.98
N LEU A 118 5.25 -1.85 14.09
CA LEU A 118 4.14 -2.61 13.51
C LEU A 118 4.64 -3.83 12.76
N SER A 119 5.53 -3.64 11.77
CA SER A 119 6.00 -4.73 10.92
C SER A 119 6.74 -5.80 11.72
N ARG A 120 7.67 -5.41 12.59
CA ARG A 120 8.40 -6.35 13.46
C ARG A 120 7.51 -7.07 14.47
N GLY A 121 6.51 -6.39 15.03
CA GLY A 121 5.57 -6.99 15.96
C GLY A 121 4.75 -8.09 15.30
N VAL A 122 4.12 -7.78 14.16
CA VAL A 122 3.34 -8.77 13.38
C VAL A 122 4.24 -9.91 12.90
N LYS A 123 5.47 -9.63 12.47
CA LYS A 123 6.45 -10.65 12.08
C LYS A 123 6.79 -11.58 13.23
N ALA A 124 7.11 -11.05 14.40
CA ALA A 124 7.45 -11.84 15.59
C ALA A 124 6.26 -12.71 16.05
N ALA A 125 5.03 -12.18 15.98
CA ALA A 125 3.83 -12.94 16.29
C ALA A 125 3.62 -14.11 15.30
N LEU A 126 3.84 -13.87 14.01
CA LEU A 126 3.73 -14.89 12.97
C LEU A 126 4.81 -15.96 13.06
N GLU A 127 6.05 -15.58 13.41
CA GLU A 127 7.14 -16.51 13.66
C GLU A 127 6.87 -17.40 14.89
N ALA A 128 6.18 -16.87 15.91
CA ALA A 128 5.78 -17.62 17.10
C ALA A 128 4.57 -18.54 16.85
N ASP A 129 3.61 -18.10 16.04
CA ASP A 129 2.44 -18.87 15.61
C ASP A 129 2.14 -18.60 14.12
N PRO A 130 2.50 -19.52 13.21
CA PRO A 130 2.25 -19.37 11.77
C PRO A 130 0.77 -19.25 11.40
N THR A 131 -0.14 -19.58 12.33
CA THR A 131 -1.60 -19.51 12.14
C THR A 131 -2.20 -18.23 12.72
N VAL A 132 -1.41 -17.33 13.32
CA VAL A 132 -1.94 -16.11 13.99
C VAL A 132 -2.67 -15.18 13.03
N LEU A 133 -2.32 -15.22 11.75
CA LEU A 133 -2.91 -14.40 10.68
C LEU A 133 -3.97 -15.12 9.83
N ASP A 134 -4.40 -16.31 10.27
CA ASP A 134 -5.47 -17.05 9.60
C ASP A 134 -6.76 -16.22 9.60
N ALA A 135 -7.46 -16.22 8.47
CA ALA A 135 -8.64 -15.39 8.27
C ALA A 135 -9.74 -15.63 9.33
N ASP A 136 -9.89 -16.87 9.81
CA ASP A 136 -10.83 -17.22 10.90
C ASP A 136 -10.47 -16.55 12.23
N LYS A 137 -9.17 -16.38 12.54
CA LYS A 137 -8.73 -15.64 13.73
C LYS A 137 -8.87 -14.13 13.54
N LEU A 138 -8.53 -13.63 12.35
CA LEU A 138 -8.68 -12.21 12.01
C LEU A 138 -10.13 -11.74 12.18
N LEU A 139 -11.11 -12.58 11.80
CA LEU A 139 -12.55 -12.30 11.92
C LEU A 139 -13.01 -11.95 13.34
N TRP A 140 -12.31 -12.44 14.36
CA TRP A 140 -12.66 -12.24 15.77
C TRP A 140 -11.68 -11.35 16.53
N THR A 141 -10.75 -10.71 15.82
CA THR A 141 -9.71 -9.87 16.43
C THR A 141 -10.34 -8.66 17.13
N SER A 142 -9.99 -8.47 18.41
CA SER A 142 -10.32 -7.30 19.23
C SER A 142 -9.20 -6.25 19.22
N GLY A 143 -9.46 -5.08 19.81
CA GLY A 143 -8.43 -4.06 20.01
C GLY A 143 -7.22 -4.58 20.80
N ASP A 144 -7.47 -5.32 21.89
CA ASP A 144 -6.40 -5.89 22.72
C ASP A 144 -5.62 -6.98 21.98
N ASP A 145 -6.26 -7.70 21.05
CA ASP A 145 -5.57 -8.63 20.17
C ASP A 145 -4.61 -7.89 19.22
N VAL A 146 -4.99 -6.72 18.69
CA VAL A 146 -4.08 -5.87 17.89
C VAL A 146 -2.88 -5.44 18.74
N GLN A 147 -3.12 -4.94 19.95
CA GLN A 147 -2.03 -4.53 20.83
C GLN A 147 -1.05 -5.70 21.09
N ARG A 148 -1.59 -6.89 21.38
CA ARG A 148 -0.79 -8.12 21.59
C ARG A 148 -0.08 -8.58 20.33
N LEU A 149 -0.71 -8.47 19.16
CA LEU A 149 -0.11 -8.78 17.86
C LEU A 149 1.11 -7.91 17.57
N LEU A 150 1.06 -6.62 17.95
CA LEU A 150 2.20 -5.71 17.80
C LEU A 150 3.25 -5.87 18.92
N GLY A 151 2.93 -6.56 20.01
CA GLY A 151 3.76 -6.60 21.21
C GLY A 151 3.91 -5.23 21.88
N TRP A 152 2.91 -4.35 21.74
CA TRP A 152 2.96 -2.98 22.27
C TRP A 152 2.49 -2.92 23.72
N ASP A 153 3.15 -2.12 24.55
CA ASP A 153 2.92 -2.09 26.01
C ASP A 153 1.67 -1.29 26.45
N ARG A 154 1.12 -0.49 25.53
CA ARG A 154 -0.04 0.39 25.74
C ARG A 154 -0.98 0.36 24.54
N GLN A 155 -2.11 1.07 24.66
CA GLN A 155 -3.10 1.17 23.60
C GLN A 155 -2.49 1.76 22.32
N VAL A 156 -2.68 1.09 21.20
CA VAL A 156 -2.20 1.54 19.88
C VAL A 156 -3.13 2.65 19.36
N PRO A 157 -2.62 3.70 18.66
CA PRO A 157 -3.48 4.67 18.01
C PRO A 157 -4.51 4.01 17.09
N LEU A 158 -5.78 4.41 17.23
CA LEU A 158 -6.92 3.88 16.48
C LEU A 158 -7.07 2.34 16.62
N GLN A 159 -6.75 1.80 17.79
CA GLN A 159 -6.76 0.35 18.08
C GLN A 159 -8.04 -0.38 17.66
N ASP A 160 -9.22 0.17 17.94
CA ASP A 160 -10.48 -0.48 17.56
C ASP A 160 -10.76 -0.44 16.05
N GLU A 161 -10.32 0.62 15.37
CA GLU A 161 -10.37 0.68 13.90
C GLU A 161 -9.40 -0.32 13.28
N ARG A 162 -8.19 -0.46 13.82
CA ARG A 162 -7.25 -1.51 13.42
C ARG A 162 -7.87 -2.91 13.55
N ALA A 163 -8.53 -3.18 14.67
CA ALA A 163 -9.23 -4.45 14.88
C ALA A 163 -10.39 -4.62 13.88
N ARG A 164 -11.17 -3.57 13.63
CA ARG A 164 -12.25 -3.59 12.62
C ARG A 164 -11.72 -3.93 11.23
N LEU A 165 -10.58 -3.37 10.83
CA LEU A 165 -9.93 -3.63 9.56
C LEU A 165 -9.41 -5.06 9.43
N LEU A 166 -8.87 -5.65 10.51
CA LEU A 166 -8.49 -7.06 10.50
C LEU A 166 -9.71 -7.99 10.38
N ARG A 167 -10.82 -7.68 11.07
CA ARG A 167 -12.07 -8.44 10.90
C ARG A 167 -12.61 -8.35 9.47
N GLU A 168 -12.49 -7.18 8.84
CA GLU A 168 -12.82 -6.96 7.44
C GLU A 168 -11.96 -7.84 6.52
N VAL A 169 -10.64 -7.87 6.73
CA VAL A 169 -9.71 -8.74 5.98
C VAL A 169 -10.09 -10.21 6.13
N GLY A 170 -10.27 -10.69 7.37
CA GLY A 170 -10.65 -12.08 7.64
C GLY A 170 -11.97 -12.46 6.96
N SER A 171 -13.00 -11.63 7.10
CA SER A 171 -14.32 -11.87 6.50
C SER A 171 -14.24 -11.97 4.98
N ALA A 172 -13.60 -11.02 4.31
CA ALA A 172 -13.56 -10.99 2.85
C ALA A 172 -12.69 -12.12 2.27
N LEU A 173 -11.59 -12.49 2.92
CA LEU A 173 -10.78 -13.65 2.51
C LEU A 173 -11.54 -14.97 2.65
N LEU A 174 -12.29 -15.17 3.74
CA LEU A 174 -13.10 -16.39 3.92
C LEU A 174 -14.20 -16.51 2.86
N GLN A 175 -14.88 -15.40 2.57
CA GLN A 175 -16.00 -15.38 1.63
C GLN A 175 -15.57 -15.63 0.18
N ASN A 176 -14.39 -15.12 -0.23
CA ASN A 176 -14.02 -15.06 -1.64
C ASN A 176 -12.80 -15.93 -2.01
N PHE A 177 -11.93 -16.22 -1.05
CA PHE A 177 -10.61 -16.82 -1.31
C PHE A 177 -10.27 -17.97 -0.35
N GLY A 178 -11.28 -18.53 0.33
CA GLY A 178 -11.08 -19.64 1.27
C GLY A 178 -10.07 -19.34 2.37
N GLY A 179 -9.96 -18.08 2.77
CA GLY A 179 -9.06 -17.63 3.84
C GLY A 179 -7.63 -17.27 3.42
N HIS A 180 -7.28 -17.34 2.13
CA HIS A 180 -5.90 -17.15 1.66
C HIS A 180 -5.72 -15.91 0.79
N ALA A 181 -4.90 -14.96 1.23
CA ALA A 181 -4.57 -13.77 0.44
C ALA A 181 -3.84 -14.09 -0.88
N SER A 182 -3.05 -15.17 -0.94
CA SER A 182 -2.37 -15.58 -2.18
C SER A 182 -3.35 -15.90 -3.31
N LYS A 183 -4.52 -16.46 -3.01
CA LYS A 183 -5.56 -16.73 -4.02
C LYS A 183 -6.19 -15.45 -4.57
N MET A 184 -6.23 -14.37 -3.77
CA MET A 184 -6.62 -13.04 -4.25
C MET A 184 -5.58 -12.46 -5.22
N VAL A 185 -4.29 -12.64 -4.92
CA VAL A 185 -3.19 -12.26 -5.83
C VAL A 185 -3.26 -13.07 -7.14
N GLU A 186 -3.46 -14.38 -7.05
CA GLU A 186 -3.64 -15.25 -8.23
C GLU A 186 -4.86 -14.83 -9.07
N ALA A 187 -5.96 -14.46 -8.43
CA ALA A 187 -7.17 -13.98 -9.10
C ALA A 187 -6.96 -12.66 -9.87
N ALA A 188 -5.92 -11.88 -9.54
CA ALA A 188 -5.56 -10.68 -10.28
C ALA A 188 -4.85 -10.97 -11.62
N GLY A 189 -4.51 -12.24 -11.91
CA GLY A 189 -3.98 -12.65 -13.21
C GLY A 189 -2.67 -11.96 -13.60
N GLY A 190 -1.82 -11.64 -12.61
CA GLY A 190 -0.57 -10.91 -12.82
C GLY A 190 -0.74 -9.42 -13.15
N SER A 191 -1.90 -8.81 -12.91
CA SER A 191 -2.09 -7.36 -13.03
C SER A 191 -2.06 -6.68 -11.65
N ALA A 192 -1.11 -5.77 -11.46
CA ALA A 192 -1.00 -4.88 -10.31
C ALA A 192 -2.26 -4.03 -10.13
N LEU A 193 -2.80 -3.47 -11.22
CA LEU A 193 -4.00 -2.65 -11.15
C LEU A 193 -5.24 -3.47 -10.80
N THR A 194 -5.36 -4.68 -11.36
CA THR A 194 -6.46 -5.58 -11.02
C THR A 194 -6.39 -5.97 -9.54
N LEU A 195 -5.20 -6.24 -9.01
CA LEU A 195 -5.03 -6.53 -7.58
C LEU A 195 -5.38 -5.32 -6.70
N MET A 196 -4.92 -4.12 -7.05
CA MET A 196 -5.28 -2.88 -6.34
C MET A 196 -6.80 -2.67 -6.33
N GLN A 197 -7.46 -2.86 -7.48
CA GLN A 197 -8.91 -2.73 -7.60
C GLN A 197 -9.65 -3.79 -6.79
N LEU A 198 -9.21 -5.05 -6.83
CA LEU A 198 -9.74 -6.13 -6.00
C LEU A 198 -9.69 -5.76 -4.52
N VAL A 199 -8.53 -5.28 -4.04
CA VAL A 199 -8.33 -4.86 -2.66
C VAL A 199 -9.30 -3.72 -2.30
N ALA A 200 -9.36 -2.65 -3.10
CA ALA A 200 -10.28 -1.54 -2.85
C ALA A 200 -11.76 -1.97 -2.88
N GLN A 201 -12.14 -2.91 -3.74
CA GLN A 201 -13.52 -3.38 -3.84
C GLN A 201 -13.92 -4.27 -2.66
N LEU A 202 -13.03 -5.17 -2.23
CA LEU A 202 -13.33 -6.14 -1.18
C LEU A 202 -13.19 -5.58 0.23
N PHE A 203 -12.26 -4.65 0.43
CA PHE A 203 -11.94 -4.07 1.73
C PHE A 203 -12.24 -2.57 1.74
N SER A 204 -13.36 -2.20 2.37
CA SER A 204 -13.78 -0.80 2.51
C SER A 204 -12.73 0.09 3.18
N GLY A 205 -11.92 -0.47 4.09
CA GLY A 205 -10.83 0.24 4.74
C GLY A 205 -9.69 0.67 3.82
N PHE A 206 -9.57 0.03 2.66
CA PHE A 206 -8.57 0.37 1.65
C PHE A 206 -9.08 1.39 0.62
N ARG A 207 -10.36 1.81 0.69
CA ARG A 207 -10.99 2.78 -0.22
C ARG A 207 -10.62 4.23 0.13
N ASP A 208 -9.33 4.53 0.05
CA ASP A 208 -8.75 5.84 0.29
C ASP A 208 -9.06 6.80 -0.87
N HIS A 209 -10.10 7.62 -0.66
CA HIS A 209 -10.62 8.58 -1.63
C HIS A 209 -11.22 9.80 -0.93
N ALA A 210 -11.27 10.94 -1.62
CA ALA A 210 -11.82 12.20 -1.09
C ALA A 210 -12.64 12.94 -2.16
N VAL A 211 -13.33 14.00 -1.75
CA VAL A 211 -13.97 14.94 -2.68
C VAL A 211 -13.22 16.26 -2.62
N TYR A 212 -12.69 16.72 -3.75
CA TYR A 212 -11.94 17.97 -3.87
C TYR A 212 -12.59 18.84 -4.94
N LYS A 213 -13.03 20.05 -4.59
CA LYS A 213 -13.70 20.99 -5.50
C LYS A 213 -14.78 20.32 -6.38
N GLY A 214 -15.61 19.50 -5.74
CA GLY A 214 -16.71 18.77 -6.38
C GLY A 214 -16.33 17.54 -7.21
N HIS A 215 -15.04 17.16 -7.25
CA HIS A 215 -14.55 16.01 -8.00
C HIS A 215 -14.11 14.89 -7.06
N GLN A 216 -14.41 13.65 -7.45
CA GLN A 216 -13.94 12.47 -6.74
C GLN A 216 -12.44 12.29 -7.02
N VAL A 217 -11.64 12.17 -5.95
CA VAL A 217 -10.19 11.95 -6.00
C VAL A 217 -9.85 10.63 -5.34
N PHE A 218 -8.93 9.88 -5.95
CA PHE A 218 -8.49 8.57 -5.45
C PHE A 218 -7.01 8.62 -5.09
N LEU A 219 -6.66 8.01 -3.95
CA LEU A 219 -5.28 7.92 -3.47
C LEU A 219 -4.86 6.46 -3.26
N TYR A 220 -5.78 5.62 -2.75
CA TYR A 220 -5.60 4.17 -2.60
C TYR A 220 -4.26 3.76 -1.97
N LYS A 221 -3.72 4.56 -1.05
CA LYS A 221 -2.34 4.43 -0.54
C LYS A 221 -2.03 3.00 -0.09
N ARG A 222 -2.82 2.44 0.83
CA ARG A 222 -2.57 1.10 1.38
C ARG A 222 -2.86 -0.03 0.39
N ALA A 223 -3.76 0.19 -0.57
CA ALA A 223 -4.01 -0.79 -1.62
C ALA A 223 -2.83 -0.84 -2.60
N GLN A 224 -2.26 0.31 -2.95
CA GLN A 224 -1.05 0.39 -3.76
C GLN A 224 0.17 -0.18 -3.02
N ILE A 225 0.32 0.09 -1.71
CA ILE A 225 1.40 -0.51 -0.90
C ILE A 225 1.32 -2.02 -0.94
N PHE A 226 0.16 -2.63 -0.69
CA PHE A 226 0.04 -4.08 -0.69
C PHE A 226 0.52 -4.72 -2.01
N VAL A 227 0.17 -4.12 -3.16
CA VAL A 227 0.65 -4.60 -4.45
C VAL A 227 2.16 -4.41 -4.60
N GLY A 228 2.68 -3.24 -4.20
CA GLY A 228 4.11 -2.92 -4.22
C GLY A 228 4.94 -3.83 -3.31
N ASP A 229 4.44 -4.16 -2.13
CA ASP A 229 5.08 -5.04 -1.16
C ASP A 229 5.09 -6.49 -1.66
N VAL A 230 4.00 -6.96 -2.29
CA VAL A 230 3.98 -8.28 -2.95
C VAL A 230 4.99 -8.32 -4.11
N TYR A 231 5.07 -7.26 -4.93
CA TYR A 231 6.09 -7.15 -5.97
C TYR A 231 7.51 -7.21 -5.39
N GLY A 232 7.79 -6.42 -4.35
CA GLY A 232 9.10 -6.33 -3.72
C GLY A 232 9.52 -7.62 -3.01
N ALA A 233 8.63 -8.26 -2.26
CA ALA A 233 8.92 -9.49 -1.51
C ALA A 233 9.30 -10.65 -2.43
N PHE A 234 8.71 -10.72 -3.63
CA PHE A 234 8.95 -11.76 -4.63
C PHE A 234 9.88 -11.32 -5.77
N GLY A 235 10.42 -10.10 -5.72
CA GLY A 235 11.37 -9.59 -6.72
C GLY A 235 10.83 -9.53 -8.14
N GLY A 236 9.51 -9.33 -8.32
CA GLY A 236 8.87 -9.34 -9.64
C GLY A 236 8.67 -10.72 -10.25
N GLU A 237 8.83 -11.81 -9.48
CA GLU A 237 8.63 -13.18 -9.93
C GLU A 237 7.47 -13.86 -9.19
N GLY A 238 7.00 -15.02 -9.68
CA GLY A 238 5.97 -15.81 -9.00
C GLY A 238 4.70 -15.00 -8.66
N LEU A 239 4.36 -14.93 -7.37
CA LEU A 239 3.19 -14.17 -6.88
C LEU A 239 3.37 -12.64 -7.01
N GLY A 240 4.58 -12.13 -7.17
CA GLY A 240 4.87 -10.72 -7.42
C GLY A 240 5.10 -10.37 -8.89
N ALA A 241 4.89 -11.31 -9.82
CA ALA A 241 5.05 -11.07 -11.25
C ALA A 241 3.89 -10.27 -11.82
N PHE A 242 4.00 -8.94 -11.77
CA PHE A 242 3.01 -8.01 -12.33
C PHE A 242 3.48 -7.37 -13.64
N TRP A 243 2.71 -7.51 -14.71
CA TRP A 243 3.09 -7.00 -16.05
C TRP A 243 2.85 -5.50 -16.24
N ASP A 244 2.06 -4.87 -15.35
CA ASP A 244 1.69 -3.46 -15.32
C ASP A 244 2.10 -2.77 -14.00
N ILE A 245 3.16 -3.25 -13.34
CA ILE A 245 3.63 -2.67 -12.06
C ILE A 245 3.98 -1.18 -12.17
N ASP A 246 4.38 -0.71 -13.35
CA ASP A 246 4.66 0.69 -13.67
C ASP A 246 3.41 1.59 -13.64
N GLN A 247 2.22 1.00 -13.60
CA GLN A 247 0.97 1.74 -13.51
C GLN A 247 0.65 2.21 -12.07
N LEU A 248 1.24 1.60 -11.05
CA LEU A 248 1.16 2.11 -9.68
C LEU A 248 1.86 3.47 -9.56
N THR A 249 1.46 4.24 -8.55
CA THR A 249 2.12 5.50 -8.17
C THR A 249 2.98 5.29 -6.93
N MET A 250 3.64 6.36 -6.49
CA MET A 250 4.12 6.48 -5.11
C MET A 250 2.97 6.42 -4.10
N PHE A 251 3.29 6.20 -2.83
CA PHE A 251 2.31 6.01 -1.76
C PHE A 251 2.15 7.31 -0.97
N ALA A 252 1.01 7.98 -1.13
CA ALA A 252 0.79 9.32 -0.58
C ALA A 252 0.60 9.32 0.96
N ASP A 253 1.71 9.28 1.69
CA ASP A 253 1.80 9.30 3.16
C ASP A 253 2.22 10.69 3.70
N TYR A 254 2.63 10.75 4.98
CA TYR A 254 3.14 11.97 5.61
C TYR A 254 4.67 12.10 5.63
N ARG A 255 5.43 11.08 5.22
CA ARG A 255 6.91 11.07 5.22
C ARG A 255 7.46 11.65 3.93
N VAL A 256 7.05 11.13 2.78
CA VAL A 256 7.57 11.55 1.47
C VAL A 256 7.33 13.05 1.19
N PRO A 257 6.18 13.67 1.54
CA PRO A 257 6.00 15.10 1.35
C PRO A 257 7.06 15.95 2.07
N VAL A 258 7.55 15.51 3.23
CA VAL A 258 8.59 16.23 3.98
C VAL A 258 9.92 16.21 3.23
N VAL A 259 10.30 15.06 2.67
CA VAL A 259 11.52 14.91 1.87
C VAL A 259 11.45 15.80 0.63
N LEU A 260 10.33 15.76 -0.10
CA LEU A 260 10.15 16.60 -1.28
C LEU A 260 10.13 18.10 -0.95
N ARG A 261 9.64 18.51 0.22
CA ARG A 261 9.76 19.90 0.68
C ARG A 261 11.21 20.30 0.95
N ASN A 262 12.00 19.45 1.58
CA ASN A 262 13.41 19.72 1.84
C ASN A 262 14.23 19.80 0.55
N MET A 263 13.83 19.04 -0.48
CA MET A 263 14.38 19.13 -1.84
C MET A 263 13.89 20.36 -2.62
N GLY A 264 12.96 21.17 -2.06
CA GLY A 264 12.33 22.29 -2.74
C GLY A 264 11.36 21.89 -3.87
N ILE A 265 11.07 20.59 -4.01
CA ILE A 265 10.13 20.06 -5.02
C ILE A 265 8.69 20.38 -4.63
N LEU A 266 8.36 20.31 -3.35
CA LEU A 266 7.07 20.78 -2.84
C LEU A 266 7.23 22.09 -2.06
N SER A 267 6.28 22.99 -2.23
CA SER A 267 6.14 24.20 -1.42
C SER A 267 4.70 24.34 -0.94
N TYR A 268 4.54 24.80 0.29
CA TYR A 268 3.23 25.00 0.91
C TYR A 268 2.96 26.50 1.06
N SER A 269 1.68 26.89 1.08
CA SER A 269 1.26 28.23 1.49
C SER A 269 1.72 28.54 2.93
N ASP A 270 1.96 29.82 3.24
CA ASP A 270 2.46 30.25 4.55
C ASP A 270 1.56 29.78 5.71
N GLU A 271 0.24 29.78 5.51
CA GLU A 271 -0.73 29.30 6.50
C GLU A 271 -0.55 27.80 6.77
N LEU A 272 -0.45 26.99 5.71
CA LEU A 272 -0.26 25.55 5.82
C LEU A 272 1.10 25.20 6.45
N VAL A 273 2.17 25.92 6.09
CA VAL A 273 3.47 25.80 6.77
C VAL A 273 3.31 26.02 8.27
N ALA A 274 2.65 27.11 8.66
CA ALA A 274 2.50 27.47 10.06
C ALA A 274 1.63 26.46 10.84
N LYS A 275 0.58 25.88 10.23
CA LYS A 275 -0.20 24.78 10.82
C LYS A 275 0.65 23.54 11.08
N VAL A 276 1.44 23.13 10.09
CA VAL A 276 2.35 21.97 10.18
C VAL A 276 3.42 22.19 11.26
N GLU A 277 4.03 23.37 11.32
CA GLU A 277 5.03 23.74 12.33
C GLU A 277 4.46 23.72 13.76
N ARG A 278 3.23 24.21 13.93
CA ARG A 278 2.51 24.15 15.20
C ARG A 278 1.98 22.75 15.54
N LYS A 279 2.18 21.77 14.65
CA LYS A 279 1.69 20.38 14.78
C LYS A 279 0.18 20.32 14.95
N GLU A 280 -0.52 21.28 14.34
CA GLU A 280 -1.98 21.33 14.32
C GLU A 280 -2.52 20.18 13.48
N ILE A 281 -3.68 19.65 13.88
CA ILE A 281 -4.34 18.58 13.14
C ILE A 281 -4.94 19.20 11.87
N ILE A 282 -4.54 18.67 10.72
CA ILE A 282 -5.18 18.93 9.44
C ILE A 282 -6.32 17.91 9.29
N PRO A 283 -7.58 18.35 9.09
CA PRO A 283 -8.70 17.42 8.98
C PRO A 283 -8.56 16.49 7.77
N ALA A 284 -8.90 15.21 7.95
CA ALA A 284 -8.94 14.25 6.85
C ALA A 284 -9.98 14.68 5.81
N GLY A 285 -9.61 14.68 4.52
CA GLY A 285 -10.45 15.12 3.43
C GLY A 285 -10.57 16.64 3.30
N SER A 286 -9.81 17.42 4.07
CA SER A 286 -9.70 18.87 3.84
C SER A 286 -8.90 19.16 2.57
N GLU A 287 -9.09 20.36 2.00
CA GLU A 287 -8.34 20.77 0.80
C GLU A 287 -6.83 20.71 1.04
N GLU A 288 -6.35 21.18 2.20
CA GLU A 288 -4.94 21.12 2.59
C GLU A 288 -4.40 19.67 2.62
N GLU A 289 -5.14 18.73 3.23
CA GLU A 289 -4.71 17.32 3.29
C GLU A 289 -4.71 16.65 1.91
N VAL A 290 -5.77 16.85 1.13
CA VAL A 290 -5.89 16.26 -0.20
C VAL A 290 -4.82 16.81 -1.14
N GLU A 291 -4.55 18.12 -1.09
CA GLU A 291 -3.49 18.74 -1.89
C GLU A 291 -2.10 18.23 -1.51
N ILE A 292 -1.79 18.10 -0.21
CA ILE A 292 -0.50 17.53 0.22
C ILE A 292 -0.29 16.16 -0.42
N ARG A 293 -1.30 15.29 -0.36
CA ARG A 293 -1.20 13.90 -0.82
C ARG A 293 -1.16 13.81 -2.34
N ALA A 294 -2.07 14.47 -3.04
CA ALA A 294 -2.14 14.43 -4.50
C ALA A 294 -0.95 15.14 -5.18
N CYS A 295 -0.52 16.31 -4.67
CA CYS A 295 0.66 16.99 -5.21
C CYS A 295 1.95 16.18 -4.98
N THR A 296 2.00 15.38 -3.91
CA THR A 296 3.11 14.44 -3.68
C THR A 296 3.14 13.33 -4.75
N VAL A 297 1.98 12.76 -5.09
CA VAL A 297 1.86 11.80 -6.22
C VAL A 297 2.36 12.43 -7.51
N VAL A 298 1.87 13.63 -7.85
CA VAL A 298 2.26 14.35 -9.07
C VAL A 298 3.76 14.66 -9.07
N ALA A 299 4.32 15.12 -7.95
CA ALA A 299 5.75 15.42 -7.84
C ALA A 299 6.63 14.21 -8.16
N VAL A 300 6.30 13.02 -7.65
CA VAL A 300 7.08 11.80 -7.94
C VAL A 300 6.88 11.30 -9.37
N GLU A 301 5.67 11.42 -9.94
CA GLU A 301 5.47 11.11 -11.37
C GLU A 301 6.29 12.06 -12.26
N ARG A 302 6.31 13.35 -11.97
CA ARG A 302 7.15 14.33 -12.68
C ARG A 302 8.64 14.06 -12.50
N LEU A 303 9.05 13.62 -11.32
CA LEU A 303 10.42 13.18 -11.06
C LEU A 303 10.78 11.97 -11.93
N ARG A 304 9.91 10.97 -11.99
CA ARG A 304 10.07 9.76 -12.82
C ARG A 304 10.17 10.11 -14.31
N GLU A 305 9.30 11.00 -14.81
CA GLU A 305 9.34 11.50 -16.19
C GLU A 305 10.66 12.21 -16.50
N ALA A 306 11.13 13.07 -15.60
CA ALA A 306 12.38 13.80 -15.77
C ALA A 306 13.60 12.87 -15.76
N ILE A 307 13.62 11.85 -14.89
CA ILE A 307 14.64 10.78 -14.88
C ILE A 307 14.63 10.05 -16.23
N ALA A 308 13.45 9.61 -16.69
CA ALA A 308 13.30 8.92 -17.96
C ALA A 308 13.81 9.76 -19.15
N HIS A 309 13.59 11.07 -19.11
CA HIS A 309 14.11 11.99 -20.12
C HIS A 309 15.64 12.11 -20.07
N LYS A 310 16.22 12.31 -18.88
CA LYS A 310 17.68 12.45 -18.70
C LYS A 310 18.45 11.22 -19.15
N PHE A 311 17.96 10.03 -18.82
CA PHE A 311 18.65 8.76 -19.09
C PHE A 311 18.16 8.05 -20.36
N ARG A 312 17.38 8.74 -21.21
CA ARG A 312 16.94 8.17 -22.48
C ARG A 312 18.14 7.79 -23.34
N GLY A 313 18.20 6.53 -23.76
CA GLY A 313 19.25 6.02 -24.67
C GLY A 313 20.56 5.61 -23.99
N THR A 314 20.68 5.70 -22.66
CA THR A 314 21.86 5.20 -21.92
C THR A 314 21.85 3.68 -21.73
N GLY A 315 20.70 3.02 -21.97
CA GLY A 315 20.49 1.61 -21.68
C GLY A 315 20.25 1.30 -20.20
N ALA A 316 20.24 2.32 -19.34
CA ALA A 316 19.97 2.14 -17.92
C ALA A 316 18.49 1.80 -17.68
N GLN A 317 18.23 0.90 -16.74
CA GLN A 317 16.88 0.56 -16.32
C GLN A 317 16.27 1.73 -15.55
N LEU A 318 15.03 2.10 -15.90
CA LEU A 318 14.31 3.19 -15.25
C LEU A 318 13.53 2.67 -14.04
N PRO A 319 13.48 3.43 -12.93
CA PRO A 319 12.75 3.04 -11.75
C PRO A 319 11.23 3.17 -11.96
N HIS A 320 10.49 2.23 -11.36
CA HIS A 320 9.06 2.35 -11.16
C HIS A 320 8.76 3.41 -10.07
N ALA A 321 7.54 3.94 -10.05
CA ALA A 321 7.13 4.92 -9.03
C ALA A 321 7.28 4.38 -7.60
N ILE A 322 7.01 3.07 -7.40
CA ILE A 322 7.19 2.39 -6.11
C ILE A 322 8.66 2.35 -5.63
N GLN A 323 9.61 2.27 -6.56
CA GLN A 323 11.05 2.26 -6.22
C GLN A 323 11.53 3.67 -5.85
N LEU A 324 11.00 4.70 -6.52
CA LEU A 324 11.22 6.09 -6.12
C LEU A 324 10.61 6.39 -4.76
N ASP A 325 9.43 5.83 -4.47
CA ASP A 325 8.79 5.92 -3.17
C ASP A 325 9.67 5.33 -2.06
N TRP A 326 10.11 4.07 -2.20
CA TRP A 326 10.99 3.41 -1.22
C TRP A 326 12.26 4.23 -0.96
N TRP A 327 12.88 4.77 -2.01
CA TRP A 327 14.05 5.61 -1.88
C TRP A 327 13.78 6.92 -1.13
N LEU A 328 12.71 7.64 -1.49
CA LEU A 328 12.35 8.89 -0.84
C LEU A 328 11.96 8.65 0.61
N TRP A 329 11.22 7.57 0.88
CA TRP A 329 10.83 7.17 2.23
C TRP A 329 12.06 6.86 3.08
N GLU A 330 13.02 6.08 2.56
CA GLU A 330 14.27 5.76 3.27
C GLU A 330 15.10 7.02 3.59
N ILE A 331 15.18 7.99 2.66
CA ILE A 331 15.81 9.30 2.94
C ILE A 331 15.12 9.99 4.13
N GLY A 332 13.79 9.97 4.16
CA GLY A 332 12.99 10.55 5.21
C GLY A 332 13.23 9.90 6.58
N GLU A 333 13.40 8.59 6.58
CA GLU A 333 13.67 7.83 7.81
C GLU A 333 15.08 8.05 8.35
N GLN A 334 16.10 8.05 7.48
CA GLN A 334 17.48 8.31 7.89
C GLN A 334 17.66 9.72 8.48
N ASN A 335 16.84 10.68 8.05
CA ASN A 335 16.92 12.09 8.47
C ASN A 335 15.79 12.53 9.40
N ARG A 336 15.04 11.58 9.98
CA ARG A 336 13.83 11.82 10.77
C ARG A 336 13.98 12.91 11.85
N GLN A 337 15.13 12.95 12.53
CA GLN A 337 15.40 13.91 13.62
C GLN A 337 15.73 15.33 13.13
N ASN A 338 16.15 15.47 11.87
CA ASN A 338 16.61 16.72 11.28
C ASN A 338 15.55 17.38 10.38
N HIS A 339 14.45 16.68 10.12
CA HIS A 339 13.40 17.15 9.25
C HIS A 339 12.38 18.06 9.98
N PRO A 340 11.78 19.02 9.27
CA PRO A 340 10.63 19.75 9.80
C PRO A 340 9.49 18.77 10.11
N PRO A 341 8.54 19.14 10.99
CA PRO A 341 7.41 18.29 11.29
C PRO A 341 6.62 17.96 10.02
N HIS A 342 6.09 16.74 9.95
CA HIS A 342 5.12 16.35 8.94
C HIS A 342 3.73 16.86 9.30
N HIS A 343 2.84 16.92 8.32
CA HIS A 343 1.42 17.19 8.57
C HIS A 343 0.79 16.09 9.41
N ARG A 344 -0.18 16.44 10.26
CA ARG A 344 -0.84 15.50 11.17
C ARG A 344 -2.31 15.39 10.83
N THR A 345 -2.69 14.26 10.27
CA THR A 345 -4.09 13.92 9.97
C THR A 345 -4.43 12.67 10.76
N LEU A 346 -5.53 12.71 11.52
CA LEU A 346 -6.06 11.53 12.21
C LEU A 346 -6.97 10.79 11.22
N THR A 347 -6.50 9.65 10.70
CA THR A 347 -7.16 8.93 9.60
C THR A 347 -6.80 7.45 9.62
N ILE A 348 -7.64 6.62 8.98
CA ILE A 348 -7.37 5.19 8.79
C ILE A 348 -6.61 4.88 7.49
N PHE A 349 -6.29 5.89 6.68
CA PHE A 349 -5.81 5.69 5.31
C PHE A 349 -4.28 5.75 5.14
N TYR A 350 -3.54 6.42 6.03
CA TYR A 350 -2.08 6.55 5.94
C TYR A 350 -1.41 6.91 7.26
#